data_AF-A0A9E6CIM8-F1
#
_entry.id   AF-A0A9E6CIM8-F1
#
_cell.length_a   1.000
_cell.length_b   1.000
_cell.length_c   1.000
_cell.angle_alpha   90.00
_cell.angle_beta   90.00
_cell.angle_gamma   90.00
#
_symmetry.space_group_name_H-M   'P 1'
#
loop_
_entity.id
_entity.type
_entity.pdbx_description
1 polymer ?
#
loop_
_entity_poly.entity_id
_entity_poly.type
_entity_poly.pdbx_seq_one_letter_code
_entity_poly.pdbx_strand_id
1 'polypeptide(L)'
;AKRLGKIDFLAQGTLYPDIIESRSAKGGPSTTIKSHHNVGGLPAKMHLKLIEPLKDLFKDEVRVLGKELGLPKRIINRQPFPGPGLAVRIVGEVTRARLKILREADIRMREEMESYQGYSQIWQSFPVLLVVKSVGVMGDKRTYEYTIALRVVASLDGMTADWAHLPYDLLEKISHRIINEVEGVNRVVYDISSKPPSTIEWE
;
A
#
# COMPACT_ATOMS: atom_id res chain seq x y z
N ALA A 1 -4.90 -26.60 -2.45
CA ALA A 1 -5.06 -27.84 -1.68
C ALA A 1 -5.69 -28.96 -2.51
N LYS A 2 -7.02 -28.96 -2.78
CA LYS A 2 -7.70 -30.08 -3.47
C LYS A 2 -7.09 -30.51 -4.82
N ARG A 3 -6.51 -29.57 -5.59
CA ARG A 3 -5.81 -29.85 -6.87
C ARG A 3 -4.35 -30.28 -6.73
N LEU A 4 -3.72 -30.05 -5.57
CA LEU A 4 -2.28 -30.27 -5.32
C LEU A 4 -2.03 -31.54 -4.48
N GLY A 5 -3.06 -32.37 -4.28
CA GLY A 5 -2.98 -33.57 -3.44
C GLY A 5 -3.26 -33.30 -1.96
N LYS A 6 -2.76 -34.22 -1.11
CA LYS A 6 -2.90 -34.11 0.34
C LYS A 6 -1.89 -33.09 0.86
N ILE A 7 -2.41 -32.08 1.56
CA ILE A 7 -1.62 -31.08 2.28
C ILE A 7 -2.10 -31.16 3.73
N ASP A 8 -1.17 -31.20 4.68
CA ASP A 8 -1.50 -31.31 6.10
C ASP A 8 -1.39 -29.96 6.84
N PHE A 9 -0.62 -29.02 6.29
CA PHE A 9 -0.26 -27.77 6.96
C PHE A 9 -0.58 -26.53 6.11
N LEU A 10 -0.95 -25.44 6.79
CA LEU A 10 -0.99 -24.09 6.24
C LEU A 10 0.01 -23.24 7.05
N ALA A 11 1.04 -22.69 6.40
CA ALA A 11 1.94 -21.74 7.03
C ALA A 11 1.47 -20.30 6.79
N GLN A 12 1.48 -19.45 7.83
CA GLN A 12 1.13 -18.03 7.73
C GLN A 12 2.20 -17.16 8.38
N GLY A 13 2.47 -16.00 7.78
CA GLY A 13 3.43 -15.02 8.29
C GLY A 13 2.85 -14.09 9.35
N THR A 14 1.88 -14.55 10.15
CA THR A 14 1.24 -13.78 11.22
C THR A 14 2.30 -13.27 12.21
N LEU A 15 2.23 -11.99 12.56
CA LEU A 15 3.17 -11.33 13.47
C LEU A 15 2.56 -11.11 14.86
N TYR A 16 3.40 -10.78 15.84
CA TYR A 16 2.95 -10.49 17.20
C TYR A 16 1.94 -9.32 17.28
N PRO A 17 2.12 -8.19 16.57
CA PRO A 17 1.11 -7.12 16.48
C PRO A 17 -0.26 -7.59 16.00
N ASP A 18 -0.31 -8.52 15.02
CA ASP A 18 -1.58 -9.01 14.48
C ASP A 18 -2.40 -9.77 15.55
N ILE A 19 -1.70 -10.45 16.46
CA ILE A 19 -2.32 -11.24 17.53
C ILE A 19 -2.88 -10.34 18.62
N ILE A 20 -2.14 -9.32 19.05
CA ILE A 20 -2.62 -8.37 20.06
C ILE A 20 -3.81 -7.54 19.56
N GLU A 21 -3.81 -7.15 18.27
CA GLU A 21 -4.95 -6.47 17.64
C GLU A 21 -6.18 -7.38 17.63
N SER A 22 -6.01 -8.66 17.29
CA SER A 22 -7.11 -9.64 17.25
C SER A 22 -7.66 -10.04 18.63
N ARG A 23 -6.90 -9.86 19.71
CA ARG A 23 -7.27 -10.24 21.09
C ARG A 23 -7.96 -9.14 21.89
N SER A 24 -8.18 -7.96 21.30
CA SER A 24 -8.96 -6.88 21.91
C SER A 24 -10.46 -7.19 21.88
N ALA A 25 -10.90 -8.01 22.83
CA ALA A 25 -12.31 -8.15 23.26
C ALA A 25 -12.43 -8.56 24.74
N LYS A 26 -11.54 -8.09 25.62
CA LYS A 26 -11.87 -7.98 27.05
C LYS A 26 -12.68 -6.70 27.28
N GLY A 27 -13.98 -6.78 26.99
CA GLY A 27 -15.05 -6.09 27.75
C GLY A 27 -15.27 -4.57 27.59
N GLY A 28 -14.73 -3.89 26.59
CA GLY A 28 -15.03 -2.47 26.32
C GLY A 28 -15.82 -2.29 25.01
N PRO A 29 -16.67 -1.24 24.87
CA PRO A 29 -17.45 -0.99 23.66
C PRO A 29 -16.57 -0.34 22.59
N SER A 30 -15.54 -1.05 22.12
CA SER A 30 -14.94 -0.71 20.84
C SER A 30 -15.58 -1.61 19.80
N THR A 31 -16.26 -0.98 18.84
CA THR A 31 -16.54 -1.58 17.55
C THR A 31 -15.29 -2.33 17.10
N THR A 32 -15.46 -3.60 16.70
CA THR A 32 -14.41 -4.47 16.14
C THR A 32 -13.79 -3.80 14.92
N ILE A 33 -12.84 -2.90 15.15
CA ILE A 33 -12.05 -2.27 14.11
C ILE A 33 -11.03 -3.32 13.69
N LYS A 34 -11.37 -3.98 12.58
CA LYS A 34 -10.64 -5.03 11.84
C LYS A 34 -10.97 -6.47 12.26
N SER A 35 -11.86 -7.09 11.50
CA SER A 35 -11.97 -8.55 11.40
C SER A 35 -10.84 -9.11 10.54
N HIS A 36 -9.88 -9.78 11.18
CA HIS A 36 -9.01 -10.81 10.60
C HIS A 36 -8.08 -10.42 9.44
N HIS A 37 -6.95 -9.77 9.73
CA HIS A 37 -5.89 -9.57 8.73
C HIS A 37 -5.15 -10.87 8.31
N ASN A 38 -5.28 -11.97 9.06
CA ASN A 38 -4.64 -13.24 8.69
C ASN A 38 -5.60 -14.46 8.60
N VAL A 39 -6.84 -14.37 9.05
CA VAL A 39 -7.81 -15.51 9.03
C VAL A 39 -9.06 -15.19 8.20
N GLY A 40 -9.14 -14.00 7.62
CA GLY A 40 -10.26 -13.55 6.79
C GLY A 40 -10.32 -14.36 5.50
N GLY A 41 -11.28 -15.28 5.40
CA GLY A 41 -11.52 -16.07 4.19
C GLY A 41 -11.14 -17.55 4.28
N LEU A 42 -10.72 -18.05 5.45
CA LEU A 42 -10.60 -19.50 5.63
C LEU A 42 -12.01 -20.13 5.74
N PRO A 43 -12.28 -21.26 5.05
CA PRO A 43 -13.56 -21.95 5.19
C PRO A 43 -13.81 -22.35 6.64
N ALA A 44 -15.06 -22.28 7.10
CA ALA A 44 -15.47 -22.65 8.46
C ALA A 44 -15.03 -24.07 8.88
N LYS A 45 -14.82 -24.96 7.90
CA LYS A 45 -14.18 -26.27 8.09
C LYS A 45 -12.91 -26.35 7.24
N MET A 46 -11.77 -26.26 7.89
CA MET A 46 -10.45 -26.44 7.29
C MET A 46 -9.81 -27.71 7.83
N HIS A 47 -9.33 -28.58 6.94
CA HIS A 47 -8.62 -29.83 7.30
C HIS A 47 -7.09 -29.64 7.39
N LEU A 48 -6.61 -28.39 7.45
CA LEU A 48 -5.19 -28.05 7.51
C LEU A 48 -4.82 -27.60 8.93
N LYS A 49 -3.66 -28.05 9.42
CA LYS A 49 -3.08 -27.57 10.66
C LYS A 49 -2.34 -26.25 10.41
N LEU A 50 -2.69 -25.21 11.16
CA LEU A 50 -2.07 -23.89 11.04
C LEU A 50 -0.67 -23.87 11.70
N ILE A 51 0.31 -23.27 11.02
CA ILE A 51 1.66 -23.03 11.53
C ILE A 51 2.00 -21.55 11.33
N GLU A 52 2.30 -20.84 12.42
CA GLU A 52 2.62 -19.40 12.41
C GLU A 52 4.01 -19.16 13.02
N PRO A 53 5.09 -19.31 12.25
CA PRO A 53 6.45 -19.28 12.79
C PRO A 53 6.90 -17.89 13.23
N LEU A 54 6.23 -16.82 12.78
CA LEU A 54 6.60 -15.43 13.07
C LEU A 54 5.73 -14.78 14.16
N LYS A 55 4.83 -15.56 14.78
CA LYS A 55 3.79 -15.07 15.70
C LYS A 55 4.31 -14.34 16.94
N ASP A 56 5.56 -14.60 17.32
CA ASP A 56 6.21 -14.04 18.51
C ASP A 56 7.17 -12.90 18.15
N LEU A 57 7.18 -12.45 16.88
CA LEU A 57 8.10 -11.43 16.38
C LEU A 57 7.38 -10.12 15.97
N PHE A 58 8.06 -9.00 16.20
CA PHE A 58 7.74 -7.70 15.62
C PHE A 58 8.31 -7.53 14.20
N LYS A 59 7.87 -6.48 13.50
CA LYS A 59 8.20 -6.28 12.08
C LYS A 59 9.69 -6.03 11.83
N ASP A 60 10.33 -5.30 12.73
CA ASP A 60 11.78 -5.05 12.75
C ASP A 60 12.58 -6.33 13.00
N GLU A 61 12.15 -7.18 13.93
CA GLU A 61 12.76 -8.50 14.18
C GLU A 61 12.64 -9.42 12.95
N VAL A 62 11.49 -9.43 12.27
CA VAL A 62 11.30 -10.18 11.02
C VAL A 62 12.23 -9.67 9.91
N ARG A 63 12.54 -8.37 9.87
CA ARG A 63 13.51 -7.83 8.90
C ARG A 63 14.93 -8.32 9.21
N VAL A 64 15.32 -8.38 10.48
CA VAL A 64 16.60 -8.96 10.91
C VAL A 64 16.67 -10.44 10.54
N LEU A 65 15.64 -11.22 10.87
CA LEU A 65 15.55 -12.63 10.50
C LEU A 65 15.65 -12.83 8.98
N GLY A 66 14.95 -12.01 8.19
CA GLY A 66 15.03 -12.06 6.74
C GLY A 66 16.43 -11.83 6.19
N LYS A 67 17.22 -10.95 6.85
CA LYS A 67 18.61 -10.70 6.49
C LYS A 67 19.50 -11.89 6.79
N GLU A 68 19.35 -12.51 7.96
CA GLU A 68 20.10 -13.73 8.35
C GLU A 68 19.77 -14.92 7.43
N LEU A 69 18.53 -15.00 6.94
CA LEU A 69 18.10 -16.00 5.95
C LEU A 69 18.56 -15.69 4.51
N GLY A 70 19.32 -14.61 4.29
CA GLY A 70 19.87 -14.25 2.98
C GLY A 70 18.85 -13.64 2.01
N LEU A 71 17.72 -13.10 2.49
CA LEU A 71 16.77 -12.43 1.61
C LEU A 71 17.35 -11.13 1.04
N PRO A 72 17.04 -10.78 -0.22
CA PRO A 72 17.47 -9.52 -0.80
C PRO A 72 16.98 -8.31 0.01
N LYS A 73 17.86 -7.33 0.25
CA LYS A 73 17.55 -6.09 0.98
C LYS A 73 16.30 -5.37 0.42
N ARG A 74 16.11 -5.41 -0.90
CA ARG A 74 14.93 -4.84 -1.57
C ARG A 74 13.60 -5.48 -1.13
N ILE A 75 13.60 -6.79 -0.85
CA ILE A 75 12.41 -7.51 -0.39
C ILE A 75 12.14 -7.19 1.08
N ILE A 76 13.19 -7.19 1.91
CA ILE A 76 13.10 -6.91 3.35
C ILE A 76 12.58 -5.49 3.62
N ASN A 77 13.08 -4.52 2.85
CA ASN A 77 12.76 -3.10 3.02
C ASN A 77 11.60 -2.63 2.14
N ARG A 78 10.89 -3.53 1.47
CA ARG A 78 9.75 -3.16 0.63
C ARG A 78 8.66 -2.54 1.50
N GLN A 79 8.10 -1.42 1.03
CA GLN A 79 6.95 -0.80 1.69
C GLN A 79 5.77 -1.77 1.78
N PRO A 80 4.90 -1.63 2.79
CA PRO A 80 3.66 -2.37 2.87
C PRO A 80 2.83 -2.20 1.58
N PHE A 81 2.15 -3.28 1.18
CA PHE A 81 1.23 -3.27 0.05
C PHE A 81 -0.08 -3.94 0.47
N PRO A 82 -1.24 -3.30 0.28
CA PRO A 82 -2.51 -3.80 0.79
C PRO A 82 -2.92 -5.11 0.10
N GLY A 83 -3.67 -5.96 0.81
CA GLY A 83 -4.16 -7.24 0.28
C GLY A 83 -4.99 -7.10 -1.02
N PRO A 84 -5.97 -6.19 -1.08
CA PRO A 84 -6.69 -5.85 -2.33
C PRO A 84 -5.83 -5.16 -3.40
N GLY A 85 -4.60 -4.76 -3.06
CA GLY A 85 -3.63 -4.16 -3.95
C GLY A 85 -4.10 -2.85 -4.55
N LEU A 86 -4.01 -2.72 -5.87
CA LEU A 86 -4.36 -1.50 -6.59
C LEU A 86 -5.86 -1.19 -6.60
N ALA A 87 -6.71 -2.14 -6.22
CA ALA A 87 -8.16 -1.94 -6.20
C ALA A 87 -8.57 -0.80 -5.25
N VAL A 88 -7.94 -0.73 -4.06
CA VAL A 88 -8.19 0.32 -3.04
C VAL A 88 -7.45 1.64 -3.31
N ARG A 89 -6.80 1.74 -4.47
CA ARG A 89 -6.08 2.94 -4.92
C ARG A 89 -6.74 3.56 -6.16
N ILE A 90 -7.92 3.08 -6.52
CA ILE A 90 -8.77 3.68 -7.55
C ILE A 90 -10.05 4.10 -6.84
N VAL A 91 -10.22 5.41 -6.61
CA VAL A 91 -11.43 5.94 -5.96
C VAL A 91 -12.56 5.91 -6.99
N GLY A 92 -13.30 4.80 -6.99
CA GLY A 92 -14.37 4.50 -7.94
C GLY A 92 -14.28 3.08 -8.51
N GLU A 93 -14.95 2.85 -9.64
CA GLU A 93 -15.01 1.52 -10.24
C GLU A 93 -13.64 1.07 -10.79
N VAL A 94 -13.25 -0.17 -10.45
CA VAL A 94 -12.00 -0.78 -10.90
C VAL A 94 -12.18 -1.41 -12.29
N THR A 95 -11.48 -0.85 -13.29
CA THR A 95 -11.46 -1.40 -14.66
C THR A 95 -10.05 -1.71 -15.12
N ARG A 96 -9.89 -2.57 -16.14
CA ARG A 96 -8.56 -2.90 -16.70
C ARG A 96 -7.81 -1.67 -17.21
N ALA A 97 -8.52 -0.72 -17.82
CA ALA A 97 -7.95 0.52 -18.32
C ALA A 97 -7.43 1.40 -17.17
N ARG A 98 -8.24 1.61 -16.13
CA ARG A 98 -7.86 2.37 -14.93
C ARG A 98 -6.69 1.73 -14.18
N LEU A 99 -6.68 0.39 -14.08
CA LEU A 99 -5.56 -0.35 -13.52
C LEU A 99 -4.28 -0.19 -14.33
N LYS A 100 -4.36 -0.06 -15.66
CA LYS A 100 -3.18 0.20 -16.50
C LYS A 100 -2.62 1.59 -16.19
N ILE A 101 -3.47 2.62 -16.16
CA ILE A 101 -3.07 3.99 -15.84
C ILE A 101 -2.39 4.05 -14.47
N LEU A 102 -3.03 3.48 -13.45
CA LEU A 102 -2.50 3.50 -12.10
C LEU A 102 -1.16 2.73 -11.97
N ARG A 103 -1.01 1.61 -12.68
CA ARG A 103 0.26 0.86 -12.72
C ARG A 103 1.40 1.67 -13.32
N GLU A 104 1.15 2.37 -14.42
CA GLU A 104 2.16 3.22 -15.04
C GLU A 104 2.54 4.39 -14.12
N ALA A 105 1.56 5.05 -13.50
CA ALA A 105 1.82 6.10 -12.51
C ALA A 105 2.63 5.59 -11.31
N ASP A 106 2.32 4.39 -10.79
CA ASP A 106 3.03 3.75 -9.68
C ASP A 106 4.48 3.43 -10.03
N ILE A 107 4.75 3.01 -11.28
CA ILE A 107 6.10 2.79 -11.77
C ILE A 107 6.91 4.09 -11.73
N ARG A 108 6.40 5.19 -12.31
CA ARG A 108 7.15 6.46 -12.37
C ARG A 108 7.38 7.05 -10.99
N MET A 109 6.36 7.03 -10.13
CA MET A 109 6.50 7.47 -8.75
C MET A 109 7.54 6.63 -7.99
N ARG A 110 7.49 5.30 -8.10
CA ARG A 110 8.44 4.42 -7.40
C ARG A 110 9.87 4.65 -7.85
N GLU A 111 10.12 4.80 -9.14
CA GLU A 111 11.47 5.06 -9.67
C GLU A 111 12.08 6.34 -9.07
N GLU A 112 11.30 7.42 -8.99
CA GLU A 112 11.76 8.67 -8.40
C GLU A 112 11.94 8.55 -6.88
N MET A 113 10.99 7.92 -6.19
CA MET A 113 11.06 7.71 -4.74
C MET A 113 12.23 6.80 -4.34
N GLU A 114 12.53 5.74 -5.10
CA GLU A 114 13.68 4.85 -4.81
C GLU A 114 15.03 5.59 -4.93
N SER A 115 15.09 6.70 -5.69
CA SER A 115 16.29 7.54 -5.80
C SER A 115 16.39 8.63 -4.72
N TYR A 116 15.33 8.85 -3.95
CA TYR A 116 15.29 9.88 -2.91
C TYR A 116 16.08 9.45 -1.67
N GLN A 117 17.01 10.29 -1.21
CA GLN A 117 17.84 10.02 -0.04
C GLN A 117 17.02 9.75 1.24
N GLY A 118 15.85 10.40 1.38
CA GLY A 118 14.95 10.21 2.51
C GLY A 118 14.01 9.00 2.40
N TYR A 119 14.12 8.17 1.36
CA TYR A 119 13.18 7.06 1.12
C TYR A 119 13.05 6.08 2.29
N SER A 120 14.14 5.86 3.04
CA SER A 120 14.14 4.98 4.21
C SER A 120 13.26 5.47 5.38
N GLN A 121 12.92 6.76 5.42
CA GLN A 121 12.04 7.36 6.42
C GLN A 121 10.57 7.32 6.00
N ILE A 122 10.30 6.97 4.75
CA ILE A 122 8.95 6.90 4.20
C ILE A 122 8.35 5.54 4.55
N TRP A 123 7.22 5.55 5.24
CA TRP A 123 6.47 4.35 5.57
C TRP A 123 5.82 3.75 4.33
N GLN A 124 5.13 4.60 3.57
CA GLN A 124 4.44 4.19 2.34
C GLN A 124 4.35 5.36 1.36
N SER A 125 4.53 5.07 0.08
CA SER A 125 4.43 6.03 -1.02
C SER A 125 3.73 5.38 -2.21
N PHE A 126 2.63 5.96 -2.69
CA PHE A 126 1.86 5.41 -3.80
C PHE A 126 0.96 6.46 -4.47
N PRO A 127 0.63 6.26 -5.76
CA PRO A 127 -0.40 7.05 -6.40
C PRO A 127 -1.79 6.46 -6.12
N VAL A 128 -2.79 7.34 -6.19
CA VAL A 128 -4.22 7.04 -6.17
C VAL A 128 -4.82 7.65 -7.43
N LEU A 129 -5.61 6.86 -8.18
CA LEU A 129 -6.34 7.35 -9.34
C LEU A 129 -7.71 7.85 -8.89
N LEU A 130 -7.95 9.15 -9.07
CA LEU A 130 -9.28 9.72 -8.87
C LEU A 130 -10.07 9.56 -10.17
N VAL A 131 -11.23 8.92 -10.11
CA VAL A 131 -12.14 8.80 -11.27
C VAL A 131 -12.92 10.11 -11.49
N VAL A 132 -12.21 11.22 -11.38
CA VAL A 132 -12.64 12.58 -11.70
C VAL A 132 -11.71 13.10 -12.78
N LYS A 133 -12.30 13.58 -13.88
CA LYS A 133 -11.57 14.14 -14.99
C LYS A 133 -11.43 15.65 -14.84
N SER A 134 -10.29 16.18 -15.24
CA SER A 134 -9.99 17.61 -15.19
C SER A 134 -9.63 18.13 -16.57
N VAL A 135 -9.91 19.41 -16.80
CA VAL A 135 -9.43 20.08 -18.01
C VAL A 135 -7.93 20.33 -17.87
N GLY A 136 -7.21 20.02 -18.94
CA GLY A 136 -5.79 20.32 -19.10
C GLY A 136 -5.51 20.82 -20.50
N VAL A 137 -4.26 21.24 -20.70
CA VAL A 137 -3.72 21.58 -22.02
C VAL A 137 -2.44 20.79 -22.17
N MET A 138 -2.37 19.94 -23.19
CA MET A 138 -1.17 19.14 -23.50
C MET A 138 -0.83 19.36 -24.98
N GLY A 139 0.35 19.90 -25.24
CA GLY A 139 0.66 20.53 -26.53
C GLY A 139 -0.31 21.68 -26.82
N ASP A 140 -0.86 21.72 -28.03
CA ASP A 140 -1.82 22.76 -28.44
C ASP A 140 -3.30 22.32 -28.32
N LYS A 141 -3.58 21.22 -27.63
CA LYS A 141 -4.94 20.66 -27.51
C LYS A 141 -5.44 20.67 -26.07
N ARG A 142 -6.72 20.98 -25.90
CA ARG A 142 -7.44 20.78 -24.64
C ARG A 142 -7.64 19.29 -24.41
N THR A 143 -7.43 18.85 -23.18
CA THR A 143 -7.58 17.45 -22.76
C THR A 143 -8.55 17.34 -21.58
N TYR A 144 -9.20 16.19 -21.46
CA TYR A 144 -10.11 15.88 -20.35
C TYR A 144 -9.79 14.50 -19.79
N GLU A 145 -8.81 14.47 -18.90
CA GLU A 145 -8.14 13.26 -18.42
C GLU A 145 -8.15 13.17 -16.89
N TYR A 146 -7.71 12.03 -16.36
CA TYR A 146 -7.79 11.74 -14.94
C TYR A 146 -6.76 12.52 -14.10
N THR A 147 -7.06 12.59 -12.80
CA THR A 147 -6.16 13.14 -11.79
C THR A 147 -5.52 12.02 -10.97
N ILE A 148 -4.20 12.09 -10.78
CA ILE A 148 -3.47 11.23 -9.83
C ILE A 148 -3.24 12.02 -8.54
N ALA A 149 -3.61 11.44 -7.40
CA ALA A 149 -3.19 11.92 -6.10
C ALA A 149 -1.97 11.14 -5.62
N LEU A 150 -0.90 11.83 -5.28
CA LEU A 150 0.28 11.24 -4.67
C LEU A 150 0.08 11.18 -3.16
N ARG A 151 0.19 9.98 -2.58
CA ARG A 151 0.12 9.76 -1.14
C ARG A 151 1.46 9.27 -0.63
N VAL A 152 2.09 10.06 0.22
CA VAL A 152 3.38 9.71 0.84
C VAL A 152 3.31 10.03 2.32
N VAL A 153 3.56 9.03 3.15
CA VAL A 153 3.42 9.15 4.61
C VAL A 153 4.66 8.64 5.34
N ALA A 154 4.99 9.29 6.43
CA ALA A 154 5.94 8.83 7.45
C ALA A 154 5.15 8.31 8.66
N SER A 155 5.57 7.17 9.19
CA SER A 155 4.92 6.52 10.33
C SER A 155 5.88 5.54 10.99
N LEU A 156 5.65 5.27 12.28
CA LEU A 156 6.38 4.25 13.04
C LEU A 156 5.68 2.88 12.98
N ASP A 157 4.35 2.86 13.02
CA ASP A 157 3.53 1.65 13.21
C ASP A 157 2.29 1.58 12.30
N GLY A 158 2.02 2.62 11.51
CA GLY A 158 0.83 2.75 10.69
C GLY A 158 -0.45 3.10 11.45
N MET A 159 -0.42 3.25 12.78
CA MET A 159 -1.57 3.67 13.60
C MET A 159 -1.80 5.18 13.48
N THR A 160 -0.73 5.97 13.58
CA THR A 160 -0.69 7.40 13.24
C THR A 160 0.29 7.61 12.09
N ALA A 161 0.05 8.63 11.26
CA ALA A 161 0.94 8.93 10.16
C ALA A 161 0.85 10.40 9.76
N ASP A 162 2.00 11.03 9.50
CA ASP A 162 2.06 12.36 8.91
C ASP A 162 2.37 12.26 7.43
N TRP A 163 1.81 13.18 6.65
CA TRP A 163 2.19 13.31 5.24
C TRP A 163 3.65 13.76 5.15
N ALA A 164 4.40 13.22 4.20
CA ALA A 164 5.82 13.49 4.11
C ALA A 164 6.08 14.88 3.50
N HIS A 165 6.96 15.67 4.09
CA HIS A 165 7.38 16.94 3.51
C HIS A 165 8.45 16.68 2.45
N LEU A 166 8.03 16.24 1.26
CA LEU A 166 8.95 15.97 0.15
C LEU A 166 9.50 17.28 -0.44
N PRO A 167 10.78 17.30 -0.90
CA PRO A 167 11.31 18.43 -1.64
C PRO A 167 10.44 18.74 -2.87
N TYR A 168 10.18 20.02 -3.12
CA TYR A 168 9.34 20.42 -4.26
C TYR A 168 9.90 19.96 -5.61
N ASP A 169 11.23 19.96 -5.77
CA ASP A 169 11.89 19.45 -6.98
C ASP A 169 11.58 17.97 -7.23
N LEU A 170 11.47 17.16 -6.17
CA LEU A 170 11.10 15.74 -6.28
C LEU A 170 9.62 15.60 -6.68
N LEU A 171 8.75 16.40 -6.07
CA LEU A 171 7.31 16.42 -6.42
C LEU A 171 7.10 16.86 -7.87
N GLU A 172 7.82 17.89 -8.31
CA GLU A 172 7.82 18.38 -9.69
C GLU A 172 8.26 17.27 -10.66
N LYS A 173 9.37 16.58 -10.35
CA LYS A 173 9.88 15.49 -11.19
C LYS A 173 8.87 14.34 -11.31
N ILE A 174 8.29 13.90 -10.20
CA ILE A 174 7.26 12.86 -10.19
C ILE A 174 6.05 13.31 -11.03
N SER A 175 5.55 14.53 -10.78
CA SER A 175 4.41 15.10 -11.48
C SER A 175 4.65 15.17 -12.99
N HIS A 176 5.80 15.70 -13.40
CA HIS A 176 6.20 15.84 -14.80
C HIS A 176 6.27 14.48 -15.51
N ARG A 177 6.88 13.48 -14.89
CA ARG A 177 6.95 12.12 -15.46
C ARG A 177 5.58 11.48 -15.59
N ILE A 178 4.72 11.62 -14.58
CA ILE A 178 3.36 11.08 -14.64
C ILE A 178 2.55 11.75 -15.75
N ILE A 179 2.55 13.08 -15.83
CA ILE A 179 1.74 13.81 -16.82
C ILE A 179 2.22 13.53 -18.25
N ASN A 180 3.53 13.51 -18.49
CA ASN A 180 4.05 13.39 -19.85
C ASN A 180 4.16 11.95 -20.34
N GLU A 181 4.31 10.99 -19.44
CA GLU A 181 4.62 9.61 -19.82
C GLU A 181 3.48 8.62 -19.54
N VAL A 182 2.40 9.05 -18.86
CA VAL A 182 1.21 8.22 -18.57
C VAL A 182 0.00 8.74 -19.34
N GLU A 183 -0.39 8.02 -20.38
CA GLU A 183 -1.58 8.32 -21.16
C GLU A 183 -2.86 8.27 -20.30
N GLY A 184 -3.70 9.28 -20.43
CA GLY A 184 -4.96 9.39 -19.68
C GLY A 184 -4.84 10.10 -18.32
N VAL A 185 -3.71 10.77 -18.05
CA VAL A 185 -3.52 11.65 -16.89
C VAL A 185 -3.09 13.03 -17.36
N ASN A 186 -3.67 14.08 -16.78
CA ASN A 186 -3.26 15.47 -17.09
C ASN A 186 -3.09 16.35 -15.86
N ARG A 187 -3.25 15.77 -14.67
CA ARG A 187 -3.15 16.49 -13.40
C ARG A 187 -2.63 15.56 -12.32
N VAL A 188 -1.76 16.11 -11.49
CA VAL A 188 -1.23 15.45 -10.30
C VAL A 188 -1.47 16.37 -9.11
N VAL A 189 -1.89 15.80 -7.98
CA VAL A 189 -2.06 16.49 -6.70
C VAL A 189 -1.30 15.75 -5.61
N TYR A 190 -1.04 16.39 -4.48
CA TYR A 190 -0.35 15.80 -3.33
C TYR A 190 -1.25 15.82 -2.10
N ASP A 191 -1.38 14.68 -1.42
CA ASP A 191 -2.17 14.58 -0.19
C ASP A 191 -1.38 15.06 1.03
N ILE A 192 -1.83 16.19 1.58
CA ILE A 192 -1.27 16.86 2.76
C ILE A 192 -2.09 16.60 4.04
N SER A 193 -2.86 15.52 4.09
CA SER A 193 -3.70 15.15 5.23
C SER A 193 -3.00 14.14 6.15
N SER A 194 -2.84 14.44 7.43
CA SER A 194 -2.34 13.46 8.42
C SER A 194 -3.42 12.44 8.80
N LYS A 195 -2.98 11.32 9.37
CA LYS A 195 -3.81 10.32 10.05
C LYS A 195 -3.60 10.46 11.56
N PRO A 196 -4.62 10.87 12.34
CA PRO A 196 -5.95 11.38 11.94
C PRO A 196 -5.92 12.80 11.34
N PRO A 197 -7.00 13.30 10.68
CA PRO A 197 -8.33 12.70 10.53
C PRO A 197 -8.48 11.73 9.35
N SER A 198 -7.52 11.72 8.42
CA SER A 198 -7.58 10.85 7.23
C SER A 198 -7.09 9.43 7.52
N THR A 199 -7.19 8.55 6.52
CA THR A 199 -6.51 7.25 6.48
C THR A 199 -5.28 7.30 5.58
N ILE A 200 -4.45 6.24 5.58
CA ILE A 200 -3.33 6.15 4.65
C ILE A 200 -3.86 5.89 3.23
N GLU A 201 -4.68 4.87 3.04
CA GLU A 201 -5.34 4.54 1.77
C GLU A 201 -6.59 5.41 1.55
N TRP A 202 -7.04 5.52 0.30
CA TRP A 202 -8.14 6.42 -0.13
C TRP A 202 -9.43 5.69 -0.54
N GLU A 203 -9.34 4.39 -0.89
CA GLU A 203 -10.42 3.45 -1.26
C GLU A 203 -11.36 3.82 -2.43
#